data_AF-A0A511MKT5-F1
#
_entry.id   AF-A0A511MKT5-F1
#
_cell.length_a   1.000
_cell.length_b   1.000
_cell.length_c   1.000
_cell.angle_alpha   90.00
_cell.angle_beta   90.00
_cell.angle_gamma   90.00
#
_symmetry.space_group_name_H-M   'P 1'
#
loop_
_entity.id
_entity.type
_entity.pdbx_description
1 polymer ?
#
loop_
_entity_poly.entity_id
_entity_poly.type
_entity_poly.pdbx_seq_one_letter_code
_entity_poly.pdbx_strand_id
1 'polypeptide(L)'
;MVIFGWRQYAHRLAVLTLVCGSCGNPAAHILRKLVTKFTLFFVPLIPLSTKHSLQCTWCGAESKLTKQQATELAGRAQTENVHSGQPADPSWHGQPPRNY
;
A
#
# COMPACT_ATOMS: atom_id res chain seq x y z
N MET A 1 -3.26 -30.21 -27.27
CA MET A 1 -4.33 -29.89 -26.31
C MET A 1 -3.95 -28.57 -25.62
N VAL A 2 -4.80 -27.55 -25.69
CA VAL A 2 -4.53 -26.23 -25.10
C VAL A 2 -5.37 -26.10 -23.84
N ILE A 3 -4.74 -25.88 -22.69
CA ILE A 3 -5.44 -25.67 -21.42
C ILE A 3 -5.48 -24.16 -21.18
N PHE A 4 -6.65 -23.61 -20.87
CA PHE A 4 -6.86 -22.17 -20.61
C PHE A 4 -7.35 -21.94 -19.18
N GLY A 5 -6.97 -20.82 -18.58
CA GLY A 5 -7.29 -20.48 -17.20
C GLY A 5 -7.04 -19.00 -16.88
N TRP A 6 -7.57 -18.55 -15.73
CA TRP A 6 -7.44 -17.18 -15.23
C TRP A 6 -6.77 -17.22 -13.86
N ARG A 7 -5.74 -16.40 -13.65
CA ARG A 7 -5.05 -16.28 -12.37
C ARG A 7 -5.07 -14.84 -11.89
N GLN A 8 -5.65 -14.62 -10.70
CA GLN A 8 -5.71 -13.30 -10.08
C GLN A 8 -4.58 -13.15 -9.05
N TYR A 9 -3.87 -12.03 -9.12
CA TYR A 9 -2.81 -11.66 -8.19
C TYR A 9 -3.20 -10.40 -7.44
N ALA A 10 -3.02 -10.38 -6.12
CA ALA A 10 -3.20 -9.21 -5.29
C ALA A 10 -1.84 -8.67 -4.87
N HIS A 11 -1.50 -7.46 -5.30
CA HIS A 11 -0.28 -6.75 -4.90
C HIS A 11 -0.64 -5.65 -3.90
N ARG A 12 0.07 -5.59 -2.76
CA ARG A 12 0.00 -4.46 -1.84
C ARG A 12 0.94 -3.37 -2.36
N LEU A 13 0.39 -2.21 -2.68
CA LEU A 13 1.16 -1.10 -3.26
C LEU A 13 1.66 -0.13 -2.18
N ALA A 14 0.80 0.20 -1.22
CA ALA A 14 1.14 1.12 -0.14
C ALA A 14 0.20 0.89 1.04
N VAL A 15 0.63 1.39 2.20
CA VAL A 15 -0.21 1.57 3.39
C VAL A 15 -0.21 3.07 3.68
N LEU A 16 -1.38 3.69 3.63
CA LEU A 16 -1.58 5.14 3.73
C LEU A 16 -2.48 5.46 4.91
N THR A 17 -2.14 6.44 5.75
CA THR A 17 -3.01 6.85 6.85
C THR A 17 -3.96 7.95 6.37
N LEU A 18 -5.21 7.59 6.08
CA LEU A 18 -6.22 8.48 5.52
C LEU A 18 -7.43 8.53 6.47
N VAL A 19 -8.12 9.67 6.49
CA VAL A 19 -9.41 9.79 7.16
C VAL A 19 -10.44 9.04 6.34
N CYS A 20 -11.02 7.99 6.92
CA CYS A 20 -11.99 7.16 6.22
C CYS A 20 -13.30 7.92 5.98
N GLY A 21 -13.76 8.03 4.74
CA GLY A 21 -15.01 8.71 4.40
C GLY A 21 -16.28 8.06 4.97
N SER A 22 -16.20 6.85 5.53
CA SER A 22 -17.32 6.16 6.18
C SER A 22 -17.32 6.30 7.70
N CYS A 23 -16.16 6.39 8.37
CA CYS A 23 -16.10 6.40 9.83
C CYS A 23 -15.39 7.62 10.44
N GLY A 24 -14.86 8.53 9.61
CA GLY A 24 -14.31 9.82 10.06
C GLY A 24 -12.99 9.75 10.83
N ASN A 25 -12.47 8.56 11.12
CA ASN A 25 -11.20 8.40 11.85
C ASN A 25 -10.00 8.25 10.91
N PRO A 26 -8.82 8.80 11.30
CA PRO A 26 -7.56 8.55 10.62
C PRO A 26 -7.16 7.09 10.84
N ALA A 27 -7.14 6.32 9.76
CA ALA A 27 -6.83 4.90 9.78
C ALA A 27 -5.82 4.57 8.68
N ALA A 28 -4.97 3.57 8.92
CA ALA A 28 -4.17 3.00 7.85
C ALA A 28 -5.10 2.43 6.77
N HIS A 29 -4.73 2.54 5.50
CA HIS A 29 -5.50 2.05 4.38
C HIS A 29 -4.54 1.30 3.46
N ILE A 30 -4.82 0.03 3.19
CA ILE A 30 -3.98 -0.79 2.31
C ILE A 30 -4.46 -0.59 0.89
N LEU A 31 -3.64 0.03 0.07
CA LEU A 31 -3.88 0.13 -1.37
C LEU A 31 -3.49 -1.20 -2.01
N ARG A 32 -4.49 -1.91 -2.54
CA ARG A 32 -4.29 -3.19 -3.23
C ARG A 32 -4.54 -3.04 -4.72
N LYS A 33 -3.71 -3.72 -5.51
CA LYS A 33 -3.83 -3.84 -6.96
C LYS A 33 -4.14 -5.29 -7.29
N LEU A 34 -5.33 -5.51 -7.85
CA LEU A 34 -5.77 -6.81 -8.33
C LEU A 34 -5.44 -6.89 -9.83
N VAL A 35 -4.59 -7.85 -10.19
CA VAL A 35 -4.18 -8.12 -11.57
C VAL A 35 -4.68 -9.49 -11.97
N THR A 36 -5.61 -9.55 -12.91
CA THR A 36 -6.10 -10.81 -13.47
C THR A 36 -5.34 -11.09 -14.76
N LYS A 37 -4.64 -12.23 -14.79
CA LYS A 37 -3.81 -12.69 -15.91
C LYS A 37 -4.43 -13.94 -16.53
N PHE A 38 -4.38 -14.05 -17.84
CA PHE A 38 -4.80 -15.26 -18.55
C PHE A 38 -3.63 -16.20 -18.75
N THR A 39 -3.84 -17.48 -18.47
CA THR A 39 -2.84 -18.54 -18.51
C THR A 39 -3.32 -19.66 -19.45
N LEU A 40 -2.67 -19.84 -20.59
CA LEU A 40 -2.97 -20.81 -21.66
C LEU A 40 -1.89 -21.93 -21.86
N PHE A 41 -1.43 -22.62 -20.80
CA PHE A 41 -0.40 -23.69 -20.74
C PHE A 41 0.81 -23.73 -21.74
N PHE A 42 1.19 -22.59 -22.34
CA PHE A 42 2.33 -22.31 -23.24
C PHE A 42 2.86 -20.85 -23.07
N VAL A 43 2.72 -20.22 -21.88
CA VAL A 43 2.16 -18.83 -21.80
C VAL A 43 3.03 -17.69 -21.28
N PRO A 44 3.18 -16.62 -22.09
CA PRO A 44 3.50 -15.30 -21.57
C PRO A 44 2.32 -14.71 -20.79
N LEU A 45 2.56 -14.35 -19.52
CA LEU A 45 1.59 -13.77 -18.59
C LEU A 45 1.12 -12.37 -19.04
N ILE A 46 0.17 -12.28 -19.97
CA ILE A 46 -0.42 -11.01 -20.40
C ILE A 46 -1.51 -10.59 -19.39
N PRO A 47 -1.38 -9.43 -18.71
CA PRO A 47 -2.39 -8.93 -17.78
C PRO A 47 -3.59 -8.40 -18.55
N LEU A 48 -4.78 -8.98 -18.31
CA LEU A 48 -6.00 -8.59 -19.04
C LEU A 48 -6.77 -7.47 -18.35
N SER A 49 -6.74 -7.42 -17.02
CA SER A 49 -7.40 -6.37 -16.26
C SER A 49 -6.64 -6.04 -15.00
N THR A 50 -6.56 -4.74 -14.70
CA THR A 50 -5.95 -4.21 -13.48
C THR A 50 -6.99 -3.36 -12.77
N LYS A 51 -7.34 -3.74 -11.54
CA LYS A 51 -8.25 -2.98 -10.68
C LYS A 51 -7.49 -2.47 -9.45
N HIS A 52 -7.79 -1.25 -9.04
CA HIS A 52 -7.19 -0.62 -7.85
C HIS A 52 -8.29 -0.40 -6.82
N SER A 53 -8.03 -0.81 -5.58
CA SER A 53 -8.95 -0.69 -4.46
C SER A 53 -8.22 -0.14 -3.23
N LEU A 54 -8.82 0.83 -2.57
CA LEU A 54 -8.34 1.37 -1.31
C LEU A 54 -9.20 0.80 -0.19
N GLN A 55 -8.56 0.11 0.77
CA GLN A 55 -9.26 -0.52 1.89
C GLN A 55 -8.89 0.15 3.21
N CYS A 56 -9.88 0.55 4.00
CA CYS A 56 -9.70 1.05 5.38
C CYS A 56 -9.31 -0.08 6.33
N THR A 57 -8.24 0.09 7.11
CA THR A 57 -7.84 -0.89 8.13
C THR A 57 -8.64 -0.76 9.43
N TRP A 58 -9.42 0.31 9.60
CA TRP A 58 -10.24 0.51 10.80
C TRP A 58 -11.63 -0.09 10.68
N CYS A 59 -12.36 0.24 9.61
CA CYS A 59 -13.73 -0.24 9.39
C CYS A 59 -13.87 -1.25 8.25
N GLY A 60 -12.80 -1.53 7.48
CA GLY A 60 -12.84 -2.49 6.37
C GLY A 60 -13.47 -1.98 5.08
N ALA A 61 -13.96 -0.74 5.04
CA ALA A 61 -14.58 -0.16 3.84
C ALA A 61 -13.62 -0.15 2.64
N GLU A 62 -14.13 -0.55 1.47
CA GLU A 62 -13.38 -0.62 0.22
C GLU A 62 -13.94 0.37 -0.80
N SER A 63 -13.07 1.17 -1.39
CA SER A 63 -13.40 2.12 -2.46
C SER A 63 -12.65 1.76 -3.74
N LYS A 64 -13.38 1.75 -4.87
CA LYS A 64 -12.82 1.48 -6.20
C LYS A 64 -12.12 2.74 -6.72
N LEU A 65 -10.87 2.61 -7.14
CA LEU A 65 -10.08 3.72 -7.66
C LEU A 65 -9.79 3.57 -9.15
N THR A 66 -9.79 4.71 -9.84
CA THR A 66 -9.27 4.81 -11.20
C THR A 66 -7.74 4.73 -11.19
N LYS A 67 -7.14 4.35 -12.33
CA LYS A 67 -5.69 4.23 -12.47
C LYS A 67 -4.96 5.55 -12.15
N GLN A 68 -5.52 6.69 -12.53
CA GLN A 68 -4.95 8.01 -12.27
C GLN A 68 -4.90 8.32 -10.77
N GLN A 69 -6.00 8.11 -10.05
CA GLN A 69 -6.09 8.31 -8.60
C GLN A 69 -5.13 7.38 -7.84
N ALA A 70 -5.00 6.13 -8.29
CA ALA A 70 -4.09 5.17 -7.68
C ALA A 70 -2.62 5.60 -7.82
N THR A 71 -2.22 6.14 -8.98
CA THR A 71 -0.85 6.63 -9.21
C THR A 71 -0.54 7.86 -8.36
N GLU A 72 -1.48 8.80 -8.23
CA GLU A 72 -1.32 10.00 -7.40
C GLU A 72 -1.16 9.64 -5.92
N LEU A 73 -2.01 8.74 -5.40
CA LEU A 73 -1.91 8.26 -4.01
C LEU A 73 -0.64 7.46 -3.76
N ALA A 74 -0.18 6.67 -4.73
CA ALA A 74 1.10 5.97 -4.64
C ALA A 74 2.28 6.94 -4.62
N GLY A 75 2.21 8.04 -5.37
CA GLY A 75 3.21 9.11 -5.33
C GLY A 75 3.27 9.79 -3.96
N ARG A 76 2.12 10.11 -3.36
CA ARG A 76 2.05 10.69 -2.00
C ARG A 76 2.63 9.78 -0.92
N ALA A 77 2.39 8.46 -1.00
CA ALA A 77 2.96 7.48 -0.09
C ALA A 77 4.50 7.49 -0.09
N GLN A 78 5.10 7.75 -1.26
CA GLN A 78 6.56 7.83 -1.40
C GLN A 78 7.11 9.11 -0.78
N THR A 79 6.40 10.24 -0.90
CA THR A 79 6.83 11.51 -0.32
C THR A 79 6.75 11.53 1.21
N GLU A 80 5.75 10.88 1.81
CA GLU A 80 5.66 10.74 3.28
C GLU A 80 6.80 9.92 3.88
N ASN A 81 7.35 8.94 3.15
CA ASN A 81 8.49 8.14 3.60
C ASN A 81 9.82 8.92 3.59
N VAL A 82 9.91 10.04 2.88
CA VAL A 82 11.13 10.87 2.83
C VAL A 82 11.22 11.82 4.03
N HIS A 83 10.10 12.16 4.67
CA HIS A 83 10.08 13.12 5.79
C HIS A 83 10.12 12.48 7.19
N SER A 84 10.06 11.15 7.31
CA SER A 84 10.19 10.44 8.58
C SER A 84 11.64 10.04 8.94
N GLY A 85 12.61 10.53 8.18
CA GLY A 85 14.04 10.49 8.53
C GLY A 85 14.40 11.62 9.49
N GLN A 86 13.92 11.57 10.73
CA GLN A 86 14.43 12.42 11.80
C GLN A 86 15.92 12.05 12.02
N PRO A 87 16.89 12.96 11.84
CA PRO A 87 18.26 12.67 12.23
C PRO A 87 18.29 12.47 13.75
N ALA A 88 18.70 11.27 14.18
CA ALA A 88 18.98 11.01 15.58
C ALA A 88 20.14 11.91 16.02
N ASP A 89 19.85 12.86 16.91
CA ASP A 89 20.82 13.74 17.55
C ASP A 89 21.78 12.88 18.41
N PRO A 90 23.11 12.89 18.15
CA PRO A 90 24.05 12.00 18.82
C PRO A 90 24.58 12.55 20.17
N SER A 91 23.86 13.44 20.85
CA SER A 91 24.32 14.03 22.12
C SER A 91 23.91 13.25 23.38
N TRP A 92 24.23 11.95 23.43
CA TRP A 92 24.25 11.21 24.70
C TRP A 92 25.57 11.49 25.45
N HIS A 93 25.61 12.60 26.19
CA HIS A 93 26.63 12.81 27.21
C HIS A 93 26.22 12.05 28.48
N GLY A 94 26.73 10.82 28.62
CA GLY A 94 26.53 9.99 29.80
C GLY A 94 27.12 10.65 31.05
N GLN A 95 26.25 11.11 31.95
CA GLN A 95 26.62 11.53 33.29
C GLN A 95 26.43 10.33 34.24
N PRO A 96 27.48 9.86 34.94
CA PRO A 96 27.33 8.74 35.87
C PRO A 96 26.52 9.13 37.11
N PRO A 97 25.75 8.21 37.71
CA PRO A 97 24.94 8.50 38.88
C PRO A 97 25.83 8.83 40.10
N ARG A 98 25.62 10.01 40.68
CA ARG A 98 26.13 10.40 41.99
C ARG A 98 25.26 9.74 43.06
N ASN A 99 25.80 8.68 43.68
CA ASN A 99 25.25 8.13 44.91
C ASN A 99 25.48 9.13 46.05
N TYR A 100 24.41 9.51 46.75
CA TYR A 100 24.40 9.98 48.13
C TYR A 100 23.13 9.48 48.81
#